data_AF-X8DCC5-F1
#
_entry.id   AF-X8DCC5-F1
#
_cell.length_a   1.000
_cell.length_b   1.000
_cell.length_c   1.000
_cell.angle_alpha   90.00
_cell.angle_beta   90.00
_cell.angle_gamma   90.00
#
_symmetry.space_group_name_H-M   'P 1'
#
loop_
_entity.id
_entity.type
_entity.pdbx_description
1 polymer ?
#
loop_
_entity_poly.entity_id
_entity_poly.type
_entity_poly.pdbx_seq_one_letter_code
_entity_poly.pdbx_strand_id
1 'polypeptide(L)'
;MSDNDTEKKEEGTELAPGNITEFIVVLTQLDKGRTQTAATKALHECVEAAMATGKKGGCVTLKIKVEPRESGAVCLVPDVVSAPAKDPAGTIFFADGEGGLSRDNASMHYGLR
;
A
#
# COMPACT_ATOMS: atom_id res chain seq x y z
N MET A 1 -17.28 -47.71 13.75
CA MET A 1 -16.48 -46.62 13.15
C MET A 1 -17.35 -45.97 12.10
N SER A 2 -17.84 -44.77 12.37
CA SER A 2 -18.36 -43.85 11.35
C SER A 2 -18.06 -42.48 11.90
N ASP A 3 -16.89 -42.00 11.51
CA ASP A 3 -16.38 -40.67 11.79
C ASP A 3 -17.34 -39.66 11.17
N ASN A 4 -17.97 -38.85 12.01
CA ASN A 4 -18.75 -37.71 11.56
C ASN A 4 -17.86 -36.48 11.72
N ASP A 5 -17.00 -36.28 10.71
CA ASP A 5 -16.21 -35.07 10.56
C ASP A 5 -17.15 -33.87 10.48
N THR A 6 -17.22 -33.14 11.59
CA THR A 6 -17.96 -31.89 11.65
C THR A 6 -17.09 -30.83 10.99
N GLU A 7 -17.37 -30.57 9.71
CA GLU A 7 -16.86 -29.42 8.98
C GLU A 7 -17.15 -28.15 9.78
N LYS A 8 -16.07 -27.57 10.33
CA LYS A 8 -16.10 -26.31 11.07
C LYS A 8 -16.32 -25.20 10.05
N LYS A 9 -17.59 -24.90 9.80
CA LYS A 9 -18.07 -23.80 8.96
C LYS A 9 -17.39 -22.51 9.42
N GLU A 10 -16.61 -21.89 8.54
CA GLU A 10 -16.00 -20.59 8.78
C GLU A 10 -17.12 -19.57 9.05
N GLU A 11 -17.28 -19.20 10.32
CA GLU A 11 -18.18 -18.15 10.74
C GLU A 11 -17.62 -16.82 10.24
N GLY A 12 -18.18 -16.31 9.15
CA GLY A 12 -18.03 -14.93 8.74
C GLY A 12 -18.52 -14.03 9.88
N THR A 13 -17.59 -13.46 10.65
CA THR A 13 -17.91 -12.53 11.73
C THR A 13 -18.28 -11.18 11.13
N GLU A 14 -19.53 -11.02 10.72
CA GLU A 14 -20.10 -9.70 10.48
C GLU A 14 -20.28 -9.02 11.84
N LEU A 15 -19.32 -8.16 12.19
CA LEU A 15 -19.30 -7.47 13.47
C LEU A 15 -20.29 -6.30 13.42
N ALA A 16 -21.26 -6.28 14.34
CA ALA A 16 -22.22 -5.19 14.45
C ALA A 16 -21.54 -3.87 14.91
N PRO A 17 -21.95 -2.70 14.39
CA PRO A 17 -21.28 -1.40 14.61
C PRO A 17 -21.22 -0.91 16.07
N GLY A 18 -21.93 -1.55 17.00
CA GLY A 18 -21.91 -1.20 18.43
C GLY A 18 -20.84 -1.92 19.27
N ASN A 19 -20.17 -2.94 18.72
CA ASN A 19 -19.24 -3.81 19.47
C ASN A 19 -17.76 -3.58 19.10
N ILE A 20 -17.46 -2.63 18.22
CA ILE A 20 -16.11 -2.38 17.70
C ILE A 20 -15.75 -0.92 17.99
N THR A 21 -14.49 -0.67 18.36
CA THR A 21 -13.99 0.71 18.39
C THR A 21 -13.88 1.24 16.97
N GLU A 22 -14.52 2.37 16.72
CA GLU A 22 -14.48 3.04 15.41
C GLU A 22 -13.04 3.28 14.95
N PHE A 23 -12.76 2.95 13.67
CA PHE A 23 -11.41 3.06 13.12
C PHE A 23 -10.86 4.48 13.21
N ILE A 24 -11.71 5.50 13.03
CA ILE A 24 -11.31 6.90 13.13
C ILE A 24 -10.85 7.28 14.55
N VAL A 25 -11.46 6.68 15.58
CA VAL A 25 -11.06 6.88 16.98
C VAL A 25 -9.68 6.28 17.20
N VAL A 26 -9.43 5.07 16.69
CA VAL A 26 -8.09 4.45 16.78
C VAL A 26 -7.06 5.28 16.01
N LEU A 27 -7.36 5.67 14.76
CA LEU A 27 -6.45 6.40 13.87
C LEU A 27 -6.02 7.75 14.45
N THR A 28 -6.92 8.47 15.11
CA THR A 28 -6.60 9.76 15.77
C THR A 28 -5.74 9.59 17.02
N GLN A 29 -5.72 8.40 17.62
CA GLN A 29 -4.88 8.08 18.78
C GLN A 29 -3.52 7.49 18.40
N LEU A 30 -3.40 6.91 17.19
CA LEU A 30 -2.15 6.32 16.70
C LEU A 30 -1.00 7.32 16.75
N ASP A 31 0.10 6.88 17.36
CA ASP A 31 1.31 7.67 17.54
C ASP A 31 1.03 9.08 18.11
N LYS A 32 0.10 9.18 19.07
CA LYS A 32 -0.36 10.45 19.68
C LYS A 32 -0.92 11.45 18.64
N GLY A 33 -1.61 10.94 17.63
CA GLY A 33 -2.22 11.72 16.55
C GLY A 33 -1.28 12.07 15.40
N ARG A 34 0.00 11.71 15.48
CA ARG A 34 0.98 11.98 14.41
C ARG A 34 0.65 11.26 13.12
N THR A 35 0.12 10.03 13.19
CA THR A 35 -0.28 9.26 12.00
C THR A 35 -1.38 9.97 11.21
N GLN A 36 -2.44 10.41 11.89
CA GLN A 36 -3.52 11.16 11.25
C GLN A 36 -3.01 12.47 10.66
N THR A 37 -2.16 13.21 11.38
CA THR A 37 -1.55 14.45 10.89
C THR A 37 -0.71 14.22 9.63
N ALA A 38 0.12 13.17 9.62
CA ALA A 38 0.94 12.79 8.48
C ALA A 38 0.09 12.41 7.26
N ALA A 39 -0.97 11.61 7.46
CA ALA A 39 -1.90 11.23 6.40
C ALA A 39 -2.65 12.45 5.83
N THR A 40 -3.08 13.38 6.68
CA THR A 40 -3.73 14.62 6.24
C THR A 40 -2.80 15.50 5.41
N LYS A 41 -1.54 15.67 5.84
CA LYS A 41 -0.55 16.43 5.08
C LYS A 41 -0.26 15.77 3.72
N ALA A 42 -0.04 14.46 3.72
CA ALA A 42 0.20 13.68 2.51
C ALA A 42 -0.96 13.78 1.51
N LEU A 43 -2.20 13.72 2.01
CA LEU A 43 -3.39 13.90 1.18
C LEU A 43 -3.45 15.28 0.56
N HIS A 44 -3.19 16.34 1.35
CA HIS A 44 -3.16 17.70 0.85
C HIS A 44 -2.13 17.87 -0.28
N GLU A 45 -0.90 17.38 -0.10
CA GLU A 45 0.16 17.44 -1.12
C GLU A 45 -0.21 16.66 -2.39
N CYS A 46 -0.83 15.49 -2.26
CA CYS A 46 -1.31 14.71 -3.41
C CYS A 46 -2.42 15.43 -4.19
N VAL A 47 -3.35 16.09 -3.49
CA VAL A 47 -4.44 16.85 -4.10
C VAL A 47 -3.89 18.09 -4.81
N GLU A 48 -3.02 18.85 -4.16
CA GLU A 48 -2.37 20.01 -4.76
C GLU A 48 -1.59 19.61 -6.03
N ALA A 49 -0.82 18.52 -5.98
CA ALA A 49 -0.10 18.02 -7.15
C ALA A 49 -1.06 17.60 -8.27
N ALA A 50 -2.15 16.89 -7.96
CA ALA A 50 -3.14 16.48 -8.96
C ALA A 50 -3.81 17.67 -9.64
N MET A 51 -4.16 18.71 -8.87
CA MET A 51 -4.77 19.93 -9.38
C MET A 51 -3.79 20.77 -10.20
N ALA A 52 -2.54 20.89 -9.74
CA ALA A 52 -1.51 21.67 -10.42
C ALA A 52 -1.08 21.04 -11.75
N THR A 53 -1.02 19.70 -11.83
CA THR A 53 -0.55 19.01 -13.03
C THR A 53 -1.67 18.50 -13.95
N GLY A 54 -2.90 18.39 -13.44
CA GLY A 54 -4.03 17.75 -14.15
C GLY A 54 -3.80 16.27 -14.43
N LYS A 55 -2.82 15.63 -13.78
CA LYS A 55 -2.39 14.25 -14.05
C LYS A 55 -3.12 13.28 -13.12
N LYS A 56 -3.39 12.08 -13.65
CA LYS A 56 -3.94 10.96 -12.89
C LYS A 56 -2.81 10.23 -12.13
N GLY A 57 -3.14 9.55 -11.04
CA GLY A 57 -2.23 8.62 -10.36
C GLY A 57 -1.65 9.10 -9.03
N GLY A 58 -2.05 10.26 -8.52
CA GLY A 58 -1.75 10.63 -7.13
C GLY A 58 -2.33 9.61 -6.15
N CYS A 59 -1.56 9.18 -5.16
CA CYS A 59 -1.98 8.14 -4.21
C CYS A 59 -1.47 8.42 -2.79
N VAL A 60 -2.28 8.08 -1.79
CA VAL A 60 -1.88 8.02 -0.38
C VAL A 60 -2.27 6.65 0.17
N THR A 61 -1.34 5.98 0.83
CA THR A 61 -1.50 4.65 1.41
C THR A 61 -1.21 4.72 2.90
N LEU A 62 -2.17 4.30 3.72
CA LEU A 62 -1.96 4.02 5.14
C LEU A 62 -1.93 2.50 5.33
N LYS A 63 -0.80 1.98 5.79
CA LYS A 63 -0.63 0.58 6.17
C LYS A 63 -0.49 0.49 7.68
N ILE A 64 -1.22 -0.40 8.33
CA ILE A 64 -1.09 -0.65 9.76
C ILE A 64 -0.68 -2.10 9.94
N LYS A 65 0.52 -2.33 10.47
CA LYS A 65 0.92 -3.67 10.93
C LYS A 65 0.40 -3.88 12.35
N VAL A 66 -0.12 -5.06 12.61
CA VAL A 66 -0.73 -5.44 13.89
C VAL A 66 0.10 -6.57 14.48
N GLU A 67 0.70 -6.34 15.64
CA GLU A 67 1.60 -7.29 16.31
C GLU A 67 1.11 -7.57 17.73
N PRO A 68 0.78 -8.83 18.08
CA PRO A 68 0.41 -9.17 19.45
C PRO A 68 1.63 -9.09 20.38
N ARG A 69 1.38 -8.82 21.66
CA ARG A 69 2.38 -8.86 22.73
C ARG A 69 1.96 -9.90 23.78
N GLU A 70 2.94 -10.45 24.49
CA GLU A 70 2.72 -11.50 25.51
C GLU A 70 1.80 -11.04 26.65
N SER A 71 1.69 -9.74 26.89
CA SER A 71 0.79 -9.15 27.88
C SER A 71 -0.70 -9.14 27.48
N GLY A 72 -1.06 -9.65 26.30
CA GLY A 72 -2.40 -9.50 25.72
C GLY A 72 -2.63 -8.13 25.07
N ALA A 73 -1.63 -7.24 25.10
CA ALA A 73 -1.65 -5.99 24.35
C ALA A 73 -1.41 -6.23 22.86
N VAL A 74 -1.87 -5.30 22.03
CA VAL A 74 -1.62 -5.28 20.58
C VAL A 74 -0.86 -4.02 20.23
N CYS A 75 0.23 -4.17 19.47
CA CYS A 75 1.03 -3.08 18.94
C CYS A 75 0.57 -2.79 17.51
N LEU A 76 0.21 -1.53 17.25
CA LEU A 76 -0.14 -1.04 15.92
C LEU A 76 1.02 -0.20 15.41
N VAL A 77 1.59 -0.60 14.28
CA VAL A 77 2.69 0.11 13.61
C VAL A 77 2.17 0.70 12.30
N PRO A 78 1.76 1.99 12.31
CA PRO A 78 1.30 2.67 11.11
C PRO A 78 2.47 3.10 10.21
N ASP A 79 2.23 3.07 8.92
CA ASP A 79 3.11 3.53 7.86
C ASP A 79 2.28 4.31 6.84
N VAL A 80 2.64 5.57 6.61
CA VAL A 80 1.95 6.46 5.67
C VAL A 80 2.90 6.75 4.53
N VAL A 81 2.54 6.29 3.34
CA VAL A 81 3.29 6.52 2.10
C VAL A 81 2.43 7.33 1.16
N SER A 82 3.02 8.33 0.50
CA SER A 82 2.33 9.07 -0.56
C SER A 82 3.17 9.16 -1.81
N ALA A 83 2.47 9.16 -2.94
CA ALA A 83 3.02 9.40 -4.26
C ALA A 83 2.18 10.52 -4.89
N PRO A 84 2.52 11.79 -4.67
CA PRO A 84 1.89 12.90 -5.38
C PRO A 84 2.04 12.69 -6.89
N ALA A 85 1.02 13.09 -7.66
CA ALA A 85 1.05 12.95 -9.11
C ALA A 85 2.27 13.69 -9.69
N LYS A 86 3.27 12.94 -10.14
CA LYS A 86 4.53 13.42 -10.72
C LYS A 86 4.80 12.67 -12.02
N ASP A 87 5.60 13.24 -12.90
CA ASP A 87 6.11 12.50 -14.05
C ASP A 87 7.07 11.42 -13.55
N PRO A 88 6.81 10.10 -13.75
CA PRO A 88 7.90 9.16 -13.66
C PRO A 88 8.81 9.45 -14.85
N ALA A 89 10.04 9.93 -14.57
CA ALA A 89 11.10 9.93 -15.57
C ALA A 89 11.43 8.46 -15.90
N GLY A 90 10.68 7.88 -16.82
CA GLY A 90 10.94 6.55 -17.33
C GLY A 90 12.28 6.55 -18.03
N THR A 91 13.22 5.74 -17.56
CA THR A 91 14.47 5.48 -18.29
C THR A 91 14.27 4.21 -19.11
N ILE A 92 14.37 4.33 -20.44
CA ILE A 92 14.25 3.19 -21.34
C ILE A 92 15.56 2.38 -21.30
N PHE A 93 15.44 1.06 -21.17
CA PHE A 93 16.53 0.10 -21.34
C PHE A 93 16.14 -0.92 -22.42
N PHE A 94 17.12 -1.40 -23.17
CA PHE A 94 16.97 -2.50 -24.13
C PHE A 94 17.41 -3.80 -23.46
N ALA A 95 16.58 -4.84 -23.54
CA ALA A 95 16.94 -6.17 -23.05
C ALA A 95 17.85 -6.87 -24.09
N ASP A 96 18.96 -7.46 -23.64
CA ASP A 96 19.94 -8.13 -24.51
C ASP A 96 19.63 -9.62 -24.80
N GLY A 97 18.56 -10.15 -24.20
CA GLY A 97 18.14 -11.54 -24.37
C GLY A 97 18.79 -12.56 -23.42
N GLU A 98 19.84 -12.17 -22.68
CA GLU A 98 20.51 -13.02 -21.67
C GLU A 98 20.24 -12.56 -20.23
N GLY A 99 19.37 -11.55 -20.08
CA GLY A 99 18.97 -10.99 -18.79
C GLY A 99 19.72 -9.72 -18.40
N GLY A 100 20.54 -9.18 -19.30
CA GLY A 100 21.16 -7.86 -19.15
C GLY A 100 20.30 -6.73 -19.72
N LEU A 101 20.56 -5.52 -19.23
CA LEU A 101 19.90 -4.28 -19.65
C LEU A 101 20.95 -3.32 -20.23
N SER A 102 20.75 -2.88 -21.46
CA SER A 102 21.61 -1.91 -22.15
C SER A 102 20.92 -0.56 -22.32
N ARG A 103 21.70 0.52 -22.28
CA ARG A 103 21.22 1.87 -22.65
C ARG A 103 21.31 2.15 -24.15
N ASP A 104 22.11 1.37 -24.88
CA ASP A 104 22.32 1.51 -26.31
C ASP A 104 21.63 0.38 -27.06
N ASN A 105 20.88 0.73 -28.12
CA ASN A 105 20.21 -0.21 -29.03
C ASN A 105 21.18 -0.79 -30.10
N ALA A 106 22.49 -0.72 -29.88
CA ALA A 106 23.49 -0.99 -30.91
C ALA A 106 23.54 -2.47 -31.38
N SER A 107 22.86 -3.39 -30.69
CA SER A 107 22.81 -4.81 -31.03
C SER A 107 21.64 -5.22 -31.95
N MET A 108 20.68 -4.34 -32.26
CA MET A 108 19.54 -4.66 -33.15
C MET A 108 19.83 -4.52 -34.66
N HIS A 109 21.06 -4.15 -35.06
CA HIS A 109 21.42 -3.98 -36.48
C HIS A 109 21.98 -5.24 -37.18
N TYR A 110 22.10 -6.39 -36.51
CA TYR A 110 22.54 -7.65 -37.13
C TYR A 110 21.44 -8.72 -37.10
N GLY A 111 20.39 -8.50 -37.90
CA GLY A 111 19.30 -9.49 -38.04
C GLY A 111 18.45 -9.40 -39.31
N LEU A 112 18.84 -8.60 -40.30
CA LEU A 112 18.27 -8.67 -41.65
C LEU A 112 19.25 -9.37 -42.58
N ARG A 113 19.22 -10.71 -42.55
CA ARG A 113 19.51 -11.56 -43.71
C ARG A 113 18.54 -12.72 -43.72
#